data_AF-A0A7X0W7E3-F1
#
_entry.id   AF-A0A7X0W7E3-F1
#
_cell.length_a   1.000
_cell.length_b   1.000
_cell.length_c   1.000
_cell.angle_alpha   90.00
_cell.angle_beta   90.00
_cell.angle_gamma   90.00
#
_symmetry.space_group_name_H-M   'P 1'
#
loop_
_entity.id
_entity.type
_entity.pdbx_description
1 polymer ?
#
loop_
_entity_poly.entity_id
_entity_poly.type
_entity_poly.pdbx_seq_one_letter_code
_entity_poly.pdbx_strand_id
1 'polypeptide(L)'
;MSISDEIQENLKKRRSINQDDDFGLERSWEELTNILSKNEDETIKYLMNCSKDDVLLISSVFDYVSENLQSKKFISCLRELDKKYPDLKLTSFIDDAEDYIKDN
;
A
#
# COMPACT_ATOMS: atom_id res chain seq x y z
N MET A 1 -18.49 -6.95 -1.37
CA MET A 1 -17.60 -6.62 -0.24
C MET A 1 -17.01 -5.26 -0.56
N SER A 2 -16.80 -4.35 0.40
CA SER A 2 -16.15 -3.06 0.09
C SER A 2 -14.64 -3.27 -0.07
N ILE A 3 -13.96 -2.38 -0.81
CA ILE A 3 -12.48 -2.43 -0.91
C ILE A 3 -11.84 -2.39 0.48
N SER A 4 -12.44 -1.65 1.42
CA SER A 4 -11.96 -1.52 2.80
C SER A 4 -12.03 -2.83 3.55
N ASP A 5 -13.11 -3.60 3.36
CA ASP A 5 -13.26 -4.92 3.96
C ASP A 5 -12.23 -5.91 3.41
N GLU A 6 -12.00 -5.88 2.08
CA GLU A 6 -11.00 -6.74 1.41
C GLU A 6 -9.58 -6.43 1.92
N ILE A 7 -9.22 -5.15 2.02
CA ILE A 7 -7.93 -4.73 2.58
C ILE A 7 -7.80 -5.21 4.02
N GLN A 8 -8.83 -5.01 4.85
CA GLN A 8 -8.80 -5.44 6.25
C GLN A 8 -8.69 -6.97 6.40
N GLU A 9 -9.30 -7.74 5.52
CA GLU A 9 -9.18 -9.20 5.51
C GLU A 9 -7.74 -9.63 5.18
N ASN A 10 -7.15 -9.06 4.14
CA ASN A 10 -5.75 -9.32 3.80
C ASN A 10 -4.80 -8.93 4.94
N LEU A 11 -4.96 -7.74 5.53
CA LEU A 11 -4.10 -7.27 6.63
C LEU A 11 -4.22 -8.14 7.90
N LYS A 12 -5.41 -8.69 8.19
CA LYS A 12 -5.57 -9.67 9.27
C LYS A 12 -4.78 -10.94 9.01
N LYS A 13 -4.80 -11.45 7.78
CA LYS A 13 -3.99 -12.60 7.36
C LYS A 13 -2.50 -12.25 7.46
N ARG A 14 -2.07 -11.12 6.89
CA ARG A 14 -0.69 -10.61 6.88
C ARG A 14 -0.03 -10.60 8.26
N ARG A 15 -0.77 -10.20 9.30
CA ARG A 15 -0.29 -10.15 10.69
C ARG A 15 -0.03 -11.52 11.32
N SER A 16 -0.61 -12.58 10.74
CA SER A 16 -0.46 -13.96 11.21
C SER A 16 0.61 -14.75 10.45
N ILE A 17 1.16 -14.17 9.38
CA ILE A 17 2.19 -14.80 8.53
C ILE A 17 3.54 -14.63 9.21
N ASN A 18 4.30 -15.74 9.30
CA ASN A 18 5.67 -15.71 9.80
C ASN A 18 6.56 -14.94 8.80
N GLN A 19 7.53 -14.16 9.30
CA GLN A 19 8.46 -13.43 8.43
C GLN A 19 9.35 -14.35 7.58
N ASP A 20 9.52 -15.61 7.98
CA ASP A 20 10.26 -16.62 7.20
C ASP A 20 9.37 -17.37 6.18
N ASP A 21 8.06 -17.07 6.14
CA ASP A 21 7.11 -17.67 5.18
C ASP A 21 7.00 -16.81 3.91
N ASP A 22 8.07 -16.81 3.11
CA ASP A 22 8.17 -16.02 1.87
C ASP A 22 6.94 -16.18 0.96
N PHE A 23 6.42 -17.40 0.85
CA PHE A 23 5.27 -17.71 0.00
C PHE A 23 3.95 -17.11 0.54
N GLY A 24 3.75 -17.16 1.85
CA GLY A 24 2.64 -16.48 2.49
C GLY A 24 2.72 -14.95 2.30
N LEU A 25 3.93 -14.40 2.46
CA LEU A 25 4.19 -12.97 2.27
C LEU A 25 3.88 -12.53 0.85
N GLU A 26 4.42 -13.23 -0.16
CA GLU A 26 4.24 -12.94 -1.57
C GLU A 26 2.75 -12.97 -1.96
N ARG A 27 2.01 -14.01 -1.56
CA ARG A 27 0.55 -14.07 -1.80
C ARG A 27 -0.21 -12.93 -1.14
N SER A 28 0.17 -12.55 0.07
CA SER A 28 -0.45 -11.42 0.76
C SER A 28 -0.19 -10.12 0.02
N TRP A 29 1.02 -9.93 -0.51
CA TRP A 29 1.40 -8.77 -1.31
C TRP A 29 0.65 -8.72 -2.64
N GLU A 30 0.61 -9.82 -3.39
CA GLU A 30 -0.14 -9.89 -4.64
C GLU A 30 -1.63 -9.58 -4.46
N GLU A 31 -2.27 -10.16 -3.45
CA GLU A 31 -3.68 -9.90 -3.15
C GLU A 31 -3.88 -8.42 -2.77
N LEU A 32 -3.02 -7.86 -1.91
CA LEU A 32 -3.12 -6.48 -1.47
C LEU A 32 -2.91 -5.49 -2.62
N THR A 33 -1.90 -5.71 -3.46
CA THR A 33 -1.63 -4.94 -4.68
C THR A 33 -2.85 -4.95 -5.59
N ASN A 34 -3.41 -6.13 -5.84
CA ASN A 34 -4.58 -6.29 -6.70
C ASN A 34 -5.79 -5.53 -6.14
N ILE A 35 -6.04 -5.59 -4.83
CA ILE A 35 -7.14 -4.86 -4.20
C ILE A 35 -6.94 -3.35 -4.32
N LEU A 36 -5.77 -2.84 -3.89
CA LEU A 36 -5.47 -1.41 -3.86
C LEU A 36 -5.44 -0.77 -5.26
N SER A 37 -5.12 -1.56 -6.28
CA SER A 37 -5.07 -1.11 -7.67
C SER A 37 -6.46 -1.06 -8.35
N LYS A 38 -7.52 -1.59 -7.73
CA LYS A 38 -8.88 -1.61 -8.33
C LYS A 38 -9.49 -0.23 -8.50
N ASN A 39 -9.28 0.65 -7.52
CA ASN A 39 -9.89 1.97 -7.50
C ASN A 39 -9.02 2.94 -6.70
N GLU A 40 -8.39 3.88 -7.40
CA GLU A 40 -7.52 4.88 -6.80
C GLU A 40 -8.21 5.69 -5.69
N ASP A 41 -9.42 6.21 -5.96
CA ASP A 41 -10.09 7.12 -5.04
C ASP A 41 -10.47 6.42 -3.73
N GLU A 42 -10.97 5.20 -3.82
CA GLU A 42 -11.31 4.42 -2.63
C GLU A 42 -10.04 3.99 -1.87
N THR A 43 -8.96 3.65 -2.56
CA THR A 43 -7.66 3.33 -1.96
C THR A 43 -7.07 4.52 -1.21
N ILE A 44 -7.03 5.69 -1.83
CA ILE A 44 -6.57 6.94 -1.19
C ILE A 44 -7.43 7.25 0.03
N LYS A 45 -8.76 7.13 -0.10
CA LYS A 45 -9.68 7.34 1.02
C LYS A 45 -9.39 6.36 2.18
N TYR A 46 -9.15 5.09 1.88
CA TYR A 46 -8.79 4.11 2.91
C TYR A 46 -7.49 4.47 3.60
N LEU A 47 -6.42 4.72 2.83
CA LEU A 47 -5.09 5.02 3.34
C LEU A 47 -5.07 6.25 4.27
N MET A 48 -5.79 7.31 3.91
CA MET A 48 -5.85 8.52 4.73
C MET A 48 -6.55 8.31 6.08
N ASN A 49 -7.36 7.26 6.22
CA ASN A 49 -8.16 6.96 7.40
C ASN A 49 -7.72 5.70 8.16
N CYS A 50 -6.79 4.90 7.64
CA CYS A 50 -6.34 3.68 8.30
C CYS A 50 -5.32 3.95 9.41
N SER A 51 -5.07 2.90 10.21
CA SER A 51 -4.13 2.98 11.32
C SER A 51 -2.69 3.05 10.83
N LYS A 52 -1.81 3.60 11.65
CA LYS A 52 -0.38 3.64 11.37
C LYS A 52 0.22 2.26 11.11
N ASP A 53 -0.22 1.25 11.87
CA ASP A 53 0.24 -0.14 11.67
C ASP A 53 -0.21 -0.69 10.32
N ASP A 54 -1.42 -0.35 9.87
CA ASP A 54 -1.90 -0.75 8.55
C ASP A 54 -1.09 -0.05 7.45
N VAL A 55 -0.77 1.24 7.60
CA VAL A 55 0.10 1.95 6.65
C VAL A 55 1.45 1.26 6.52
N LEU A 56 2.07 0.85 7.63
CA LEU A 56 3.35 0.15 7.61
C LEU A 56 3.28 -1.21 6.91
N LEU A 57 2.17 -1.94 7.05
CA LEU A 57 1.99 -3.21 6.33
C LEU A 57 1.73 -2.98 4.84
N ILE A 58 0.99 -1.93 4.49
CA ILE A 58 0.68 -1.61 3.09
C ILE A 58 1.90 -1.00 2.37
N SER A 59 2.81 -0.33 3.09
CA SER A 59 3.97 0.31 2.45
C SER A 59 4.89 -0.67 1.73
N SER A 60 4.85 -1.95 2.08
CA SER A 60 5.61 -2.99 1.39
C SER A 60 5.13 -3.29 -0.03
N VAL A 61 4.03 -2.68 -0.48
CA VAL A 61 3.51 -2.86 -1.85
C VAL A 61 3.25 -1.54 -2.58
N PHE A 62 3.76 -0.41 -2.08
CA PHE A 62 3.52 0.89 -2.72
C PHE A 62 4.05 0.96 -4.15
N ASP A 63 5.20 0.37 -4.41
CA ASP A 63 5.82 0.25 -5.73
C ASP A 63 4.94 -0.51 -6.73
N TYR A 64 4.47 -1.70 -6.37
CA TYR A 64 3.58 -2.50 -7.22
C TYR A 64 2.24 -1.80 -7.49
N VAL A 65 1.68 -1.14 -6.47
CA VAL A 65 0.43 -0.38 -6.62
C VAL A 65 0.66 0.85 -7.52
N SER A 66 1.79 1.53 -7.37
CA SER A 66 2.17 2.66 -8.23
C SER A 66 2.39 2.23 -9.67
N GLU A 67 3.06 1.09 -9.89
CA GLU A 67 3.25 0.50 -11.22
C GLU A 67 1.90 0.24 -11.90
N ASN A 68 0.91 -0.27 -11.16
CA ASN A 68 -0.41 -0.56 -11.70
C ASN A 68 -1.28 0.69 -11.90
N LEU A 69 -1.29 1.62 -10.95
CA LEU A 69 -2.15 2.82 -11.00
C LEU A 69 -1.58 3.92 -11.90
N GLN A 70 -0.26 4.00 -12.06
CA GLN A 70 0.43 5.06 -12.81
C GLN A 70 -0.03 6.47 -12.43
N SER A 71 -0.20 6.73 -11.12
CA SER A 71 -0.84 7.95 -10.66
C SER A 71 0.00 8.81 -9.71
N LYS A 72 0.22 10.06 -10.13
CA LYS A 72 0.81 11.12 -9.30
C LYS A 72 -0.07 11.50 -8.11
N LYS A 73 -1.38 11.29 -8.20
CA LYS A 73 -2.31 11.54 -7.09
C LYS A 73 -2.12 10.51 -5.98
N PHE A 74 -1.89 9.25 -6.34
CA PHE A 74 -1.50 8.22 -5.38
C PHE A 74 -0.19 8.56 -4.68
N ILE A 75 0.87 8.95 -5.40
CA ILE A 75 2.15 9.38 -4.80
C ILE A 75 1.96 10.57 -3.86
N SER A 76 1.15 11.56 -4.27
CA SER A 76 0.84 12.71 -3.41
C SER A 76 0.17 12.27 -2.10
N CYS A 77 -0.75 11.30 -2.14
CA CYS A 77 -1.34 10.70 -0.94
C CYS A 77 -0.26 10.06 -0.06
N LEU A 78 0.65 9.26 -0.63
CA LEU A 78 1.72 8.63 0.13
C LEU A 78 2.64 9.65 0.82
N ARG A 79 2.97 10.77 0.15
CA ARG A 79 3.75 11.86 0.75
C ARG A 79 3.00 12.54 1.90
N GLU A 80 1.68 12.63 1.85
CA GLU A 80 0.87 13.10 2.98
C GLU A 80 0.86 12.09 4.14
N LEU A 81 0.87 10.78 3.86
CA LEU A 81 1.03 9.76 4.89
C LEU A 81 2.40 9.84 5.58
N ASP A 82 3.48 10.10 4.83
CA ASP A 82 4.83 10.26 5.39
C ASP A 82 4.89 11.46 6.34
N LYS A 83 4.23 12.57 6.00
CA LYS A 83 4.06 13.72 6.91
C LYS A 83 3.21 13.38 8.14
N LYS A 84 2.16 12.58 7.98
CA LYS A 84 1.24 12.18 9.06
C LYS A 84 1.90 11.20 10.03
N TYR A 85 2.76 10.32 9.54
CA TYR A 85 3.44 9.27 10.30
C TYR A 85 4.96 9.28 10.06
N PRO A 86 5.67 10.36 10.42
CA PRO A 86 7.08 10.56 10.06
C PRO A 86 8.02 9.52 10.66
N ASP A 87 7.59 8.81 11.69
CA ASP A 87 8.40 7.79 12.35
C ASP A 87 8.41 6.45 11.59
N LEU A 88 7.48 6.24 10.66
CA LEU A 88 7.49 5.10 9.74
C LEU A 88 8.60 5.20 8.68
N LYS A 89 9.15 6.40 8.46
CA LYS A 89 10.22 6.67 7.47
C LYS A 89 9.86 6.11 6.09
N LEU A 90 8.68 6.49 5.59
CA LEU A 90 8.14 5.93 4.33
C LEU A 90 8.86 6.48 3.10
N THR A 91 9.64 7.55 3.25
CA THR A 91 10.29 8.27 2.15
C THR A 91 10.92 7.34 1.10
N SER A 92 11.71 6.33 1.49
CA SER A 92 12.33 5.41 0.53
C SER A 92 11.31 4.58 -0.25
N PHE A 93 10.29 4.03 0.43
CA PHE A 93 9.21 3.27 -0.25
C PHE A 93 8.43 4.15 -1.23
N ILE A 94 8.30 5.44 -0.93
CA ILE A 94 7.58 6.39 -1.79
C ILE A 94 8.45 6.80 -2.97
N ASP A 95 9.75 7.01 -2.75
CA ASP A 95 10.72 7.30 -3.81
C ASP A 95 10.75 6.13 -4.79
N ASP A 96 10.87 4.89 -4.29
CA ASP A 96 10.81 3.68 -5.11
C ASP A 96 9.51 3.62 -5.91
N ALA A 97 8.35 3.87 -5.26
CA ALA A 97 7.06 3.87 -5.93
C ALA A 97 6.92 4.96 -6.99
N GLU A 98 7.51 6.13 -6.79
CA GLU A 98 7.49 7.24 -7.75
C GLU A 98 8.31 6.89 -9.01
N ASP A 99 9.42 6.17 -8.88
CA ASP A 99 10.26 5.72 -10.00
C ASP A 99 9.54 4.73 -10.95
N TYR A 100 8.52 4.02 -10.47
CA TYR A 100 7.69 3.13 -11.31
C TYR A 100 6.62 3.88 -12.13
N ILE A 101 6.45 5.20 -11.94
CA ILE A 101 5.58 6.00 -12.80
C ILE A 101 6.29 6.30 -14.12
N LYS A 102 5.65 5.92 -15.22
CA LYS A 102 6.16 6.22 -16.56
C LYS A 102 5.96 7.70 -16.87
N ASP A 103 7.03 8.36 -17.31
CA ASP A 103 6.96 9.68 -17.93
C ASP A 103 6.25 9.56 -19.28
N ASN A 104 5.01 10.05 -19.34
CA ASN A 104 4.25 10.22 -20.59
C ASN A 104 4.33 11.67 -21.09
#